data_AF-A0A1H4UX82-F1
#
_entry.id   AF-A0A1H4UX82-F1
#
_cell.length_a   1.000
_cell.length_b   1.000
_cell.length_c   1.000
_cell.angle_alpha   90.00
_cell.angle_beta   90.00
_cell.angle_gamma   90.00
#
_symmetry.space_group_name_H-M   'P 1'
#
loop_
_entity.id
_entity.type
_entity.pdbx_description
1 polymer ?
#
loop_
_entity_poly.entity_id
_entity_poly.type
_entity_poly.pdbx_seq_one_letter_code
_entity_poly.pdbx_strand_id
1 'polypeptide(L)'
;MVVEITDPDALAGTALESLAAEYGEPGGEDAEERTHAEAAVREDGAEALASLIDPFDLVGEVPGVELAQASWSSESIDYDPDDPDGWDLDEGGDEDGDEGYEEGFGQDVIGGGAPGVPHNGSEADGNGGTERRV
;
A
#
# COMPACT_ATOMS: atom_id res chain seq x y z
N MET A 1 -10.53 -13.65 17.95
CA MET A 1 -11.86 -13.98 17.40
C MET A 1 -11.63 -14.76 16.11
N VAL A 2 -12.50 -15.70 15.76
CA VAL A 2 -12.43 -16.45 14.50
C VAL A 2 -13.81 -16.37 13.84
N VAL A 3 -13.86 -16.08 12.55
CA VAL A 3 -15.07 -15.99 11.74
C VAL A 3 -14.95 -16.96 10.57
N GLU A 4 -16.04 -17.68 10.30
CA GLU A 4 -16.15 -18.56 9.12
C GLU A 4 -16.88 -17.82 8.00
N ILE A 5 -16.33 -17.86 6.79
CA ILE A 5 -16.97 -17.33 5.58
C ILE A 5 -17.64 -18.50 4.87
N THR A 6 -18.97 -18.51 4.84
CA THR A 6 -19.76 -19.60 4.26
C THR A 6 -19.87 -19.52 2.74
N ASP A 7 -19.70 -18.33 2.17
CA ASP A 7 -19.79 -18.07 0.73
C ASP A 7 -18.79 -16.96 0.35
N PRO A 8 -17.54 -17.33 0.01
CA PRO A 8 -16.50 -16.35 -0.32
C PRO A 8 -16.78 -15.64 -1.66
N ASP A 9 -17.41 -16.32 -2.62
CA ASP A 9 -17.71 -15.73 -3.93
C ASP A 9 -18.79 -14.65 -3.82
N ALA A 10 -19.84 -14.90 -3.02
CA ALA A 10 -20.87 -13.90 -2.75
C ALA A 10 -20.31 -12.69 -1.98
N LEU A 11 -19.40 -12.93 -1.03
CA LEU A 11 -18.74 -11.86 -0.29
C LEU A 11 -17.87 -10.99 -1.20
N ALA A 12 -16.99 -11.61 -1.99
CA ALA A 12 -16.15 -10.91 -2.96
C ALA A 12 -16.99 -10.15 -4.00
N GLY A 13 -18.07 -10.75 -4.49
CA GLY A 13 -19.01 -10.07 -5.40
C GLY A 13 -19.63 -8.82 -4.79
N THR A 14 -20.06 -8.90 -3.53
CA THR A 14 -20.62 -7.74 -2.81
C THR A 14 -19.56 -6.65 -2.60
N ALA A 15 -18.33 -7.03 -2.23
CA ALA A 15 -17.21 -6.11 -2.08
C ALA A 15 -16.90 -5.37 -3.39
N LEU A 16 -16.87 -6.09 -4.52
CA LEU A 16 -16.66 -5.48 -5.84
C LEU A 16 -17.76 -4.50 -6.23
N GLU A 17 -19.03 -4.81 -5.93
CA GLU A 17 -20.13 -3.88 -6.16
C GLU A 17 -20.01 -2.61 -5.29
N SER A 18 -19.57 -2.76 -4.03
CA SER A 18 -19.33 -1.63 -3.13
C SER A 18 -18.19 -0.74 -3.62
N LEU A 19 -17.04 -1.34 -3.95
CA LEU A 19 -15.90 -0.62 -4.52
C LEU A 19 -16.27 0.09 -5.83
N ALA A 20 -17.13 -0.52 -6.64
CA ALA A 20 -17.61 0.11 -7.86
C ALA A 20 -18.45 1.36 -7.59
N ALA A 21 -19.24 1.36 -6.52
CA ALA A 21 -20.03 2.51 -6.10
C ALA A 21 -19.17 3.61 -5.45
N GLU A 22 -18.10 3.25 -4.75
CA GLU A 22 -17.19 4.18 -4.07
C GLU A 22 -16.23 4.87 -5.05
N TYR A 23 -15.53 4.10 -5.87
CA TYR A 23 -14.47 4.60 -6.77
C TYR A 23 -14.99 5.12 -8.13
N GLY A 24 -16.30 5.01 -8.42
CA GLY A 24 -16.89 5.56 -9.64
C GLY A 24 -16.62 4.75 -10.91
N GLU A 25 -16.38 5.39 -12.05
CA GLU A 25 -16.20 4.69 -13.33
C GLU A 25 -14.75 4.24 -13.56
N PRO A 26 -14.52 3.12 -14.29
CA PRO A 26 -13.17 2.72 -14.69
C PRO A 26 -12.46 3.82 -15.49
N GLY A 27 -11.22 4.14 -15.12
CA GLY A 27 -10.41 5.18 -15.78
C GLY A 27 -10.62 6.60 -15.22
N GLY A 28 -11.29 6.74 -14.06
CA GLY A 28 -11.28 7.98 -13.27
C GLY A 28 -9.96 8.25 -12.56
N GLU A 29 -9.92 9.29 -11.73
CA GLU A 29 -8.73 9.72 -10.97
C GLU A 29 -8.21 8.60 -10.06
N ASP A 30 -9.11 7.79 -9.48
CA ASP A 30 -8.78 6.71 -8.55
C ASP A 30 -8.74 5.31 -9.21
N ALA A 31 -8.54 5.25 -10.53
CA ALA A 31 -8.61 3.97 -11.27
C ALA A 31 -7.51 2.97 -10.85
N GLU A 32 -6.34 3.46 -10.47
CA GLU A 32 -5.22 2.63 -10.00
C GLU A 32 -5.52 2.07 -8.60
N GLU A 33 -5.91 2.91 -7.63
CA GLU A 33 -6.39 2.44 -6.32
C GLU A 33 -7.52 1.42 -6.45
N ARG A 34 -8.53 1.72 -7.28
CA ARG A 34 -9.65 0.81 -7.52
C ARG A 34 -9.16 -0.55 -8.01
N THR A 35 -8.25 -0.58 -8.98
CA THR A 35 -7.71 -1.83 -9.54
C THR A 35 -7.01 -2.65 -8.46
N HIS A 36 -6.26 -1.99 -7.57
CA HIS A 36 -5.59 -2.65 -6.45
C HIS A 36 -6.60 -3.20 -5.42
N ALA A 37 -7.57 -2.39 -5.02
CA ALA A 37 -8.61 -2.81 -4.08
C ALA A 37 -9.44 -3.98 -4.64
N GLU A 38 -9.84 -3.91 -5.90
CA GLU A 38 -10.57 -5.01 -6.55
C GLU A 38 -9.73 -6.29 -6.68
N ALA A 39 -8.40 -6.19 -6.78
CA ALA A 39 -7.53 -7.37 -6.77
C ALA A 39 -7.48 -7.99 -5.37
N ALA A 40 -7.30 -7.18 -4.32
CA ALA A 40 -7.23 -7.63 -2.94
C ALA A 40 -8.49 -8.39 -2.51
N VAL A 41 -9.70 -7.85 -2.78
CA VAL A 41 -10.96 -8.50 -2.39
C VAL A 41 -11.26 -9.79 -3.16
N ARG A 42 -10.63 -9.99 -4.33
CA ARG A 42 -10.73 -11.26 -5.07
C ARG A 42 -9.76 -12.31 -4.56
N GLU A 43 -8.65 -11.90 -3.96
CA GLU A 43 -7.59 -12.78 -3.47
C GLU A 43 -7.84 -13.24 -2.04
N ASP A 44 -8.36 -12.36 -1.17
CA ASP A 44 -8.58 -12.65 0.25
C ASP A 44 -9.99 -12.26 0.72
N GLY A 45 -10.68 -13.22 1.34
CA GLY A 45 -11.99 -12.99 1.96
C GLY A 45 -11.93 -12.05 3.17
N ALA A 46 -10.78 -11.95 3.84
CA ALA A 46 -10.56 -10.97 4.91
C ALA A 46 -10.55 -9.54 4.35
N GLU A 47 -9.90 -9.33 3.20
CA GLU A 47 -9.90 -8.03 2.49
C GLU A 47 -11.31 -7.67 2.01
N ALA A 48 -12.04 -8.64 1.42
CA ALA A 48 -13.43 -8.43 1.02
C ALA A 48 -14.36 -8.07 2.19
N LEU A 49 -14.11 -8.65 3.37
CA LEU A 49 -14.86 -8.29 4.58
C LEU A 49 -14.47 -6.89 5.08
N ALA A 50 -13.17 -6.58 5.10
CA ALA A 50 -12.66 -5.30 5.57
C ALA A 50 -13.18 -4.13 4.72
N SER A 51 -13.26 -4.30 3.39
CA SER A 51 -13.77 -3.26 2.48
C SER A 51 -15.25 -2.94 2.67
N LEU A 52 -16.02 -3.80 3.35
CA LEU A 52 -17.46 -3.61 3.58
C LEU A 52 -17.78 -3.01 4.95
N ILE A 53 -16.77 -2.84 5.82
CA ILE A 53 -16.96 -2.38 7.19
C ILE A 53 -16.48 -0.94 7.30
N ASP A 54 -17.35 -0.04 7.78
CA ASP A 54 -16.89 1.25 8.31
C ASP A 54 -16.35 1.03 9.74
N PRO A 55 -15.03 1.20 9.98
CA PRO A 55 -14.44 0.92 11.28
C PRO A 55 -14.87 1.93 12.36
N PHE A 56 -15.25 3.15 12.00
CA PHE A 56 -15.68 4.17 12.96
C PHE A 56 -17.10 3.90 13.45
N ASP A 57 -18.01 3.58 12.54
CA ASP A 57 -19.36 3.14 12.89
C ASP A 57 -19.30 1.88 13.77
N LEU A 58 -18.41 0.93 13.44
CA LEU A 58 -18.25 -0.31 14.20
C LEU A 58 -17.88 -0.08 15.68
N VAL A 59 -16.94 0.82 15.96
CA VAL A 59 -16.46 1.07 17.33
C VAL A 59 -17.28 2.14 18.06
N GLY A 60 -18.00 3.00 17.33
CA GLY A 60 -18.78 4.10 17.90
C GLY A 60 -19.96 3.66 18.78
N GLU A 61 -20.48 2.45 18.55
CA GLU A 61 -21.58 1.87 19.33
C GLU A 61 -21.12 1.22 20.65
N VAL A 62 -19.80 1.06 20.86
CA VAL A 62 -19.25 0.36 22.02
C VAL A 62 -19.28 1.27 23.26
N PRO A 63 -19.96 0.88 24.35
CA PRO A 63 -20.07 1.71 25.55
C PRO A 63 -18.71 2.06 26.16
N GLY A 64 -18.46 3.36 26.34
CA GLY A 64 -17.24 3.87 26.95
C GLY A 64 -16.05 4.05 26.00
N VAL A 65 -16.25 3.84 24.68
CA VAL A 65 -15.26 4.22 23.67
C VAL A 65 -15.41 5.70 23.31
N GLU A 66 -14.30 6.43 23.32
CA GLU A 66 -14.18 7.79 22.79
C GLU A 66 -13.11 7.80 21.70
N LEU A 67 -13.46 8.27 20.50
CA LEU A 67 -12.49 8.38 19.40
C LEU A 67 -11.57 9.59 19.64
N ALA A 68 -10.27 9.35 19.59
CA ALA A 68 -9.24 10.39 19.67
C ALA A 68 -8.30 10.27 18.46
N GLN A 69 -7.90 11.41 17.89
CA GLN A 69 -6.96 11.44 16.77
C GLN A 69 -5.52 11.52 17.29
N ALA A 70 -4.65 10.63 16.82
CA ALA A 70 -3.21 10.80 16.89
C ALA A 70 -2.69 11.32 15.54
N SER A 71 -1.76 12.27 15.56
CA SER A 71 -1.14 12.81 14.35
C SER A 71 0.35 12.50 14.39
N TRP A 72 0.87 12.07 13.25
CA TRP A 72 2.27 11.79 13.00
C TRP A 72 2.66 12.52 11.72
N SER A 73 3.85 13.12 11.70
CA SER A 73 4.42 13.74 10.52
C SER A 73 5.72 13.03 10.16
N SER A 74 5.87 12.69 8.89
CA SER A 74 7.15 12.26 8.34
C SER A 74 7.81 13.44 7.63
N GLU A 75 9.13 13.47 7.60
CA GLU A 75 9.89 14.40 6.75
C GLU A 75 10.21 13.70 5.42
N SER A 76 9.91 14.35 4.30
CA SER A 76 10.33 13.86 2.99
C SER A 76 11.82 14.16 2.81
N ILE A 77 12.61 13.13 2.51
CA ILE A 77 14.03 13.27 2.16
C ILE A 77 14.24 12.84 0.71
N ASP A 78 15.14 13.50 0.01
CA ASP A 78 15.49 13.13 -1.37
C ASP A 78 16.17 11.76 -1.38
N TYR A 79 15.74 10.88 -2.28
CA TYR A 79 16.42 9.62 -2.50
C TYR A 79 17.78 9.87 -3.15
N ASP A 80 18.87 9.60 -2.40
CA ASP A 80 20.24 9.63 -2.90
C ASP A 80 20.71 8.21 -3.23
N PRO A 81 20.76 7.81 -4.52
CA PRO A 81 21.24 6.48 -4.91
C PRO A 81 22.75 6.29 -4.70
N ASP A 82 23.51 7.37 -4.50
CA ASP A 82 24.95 7.32 -4.25
C ASP A 82 25.28 7.20 -2.74
N ASP A 83 24.27 7.30 -1.86
CA ASP A 83 24.38 7.12 -0.40
C ASP A 83 23.43 6.00 0.12
N PRO A 84 23.72 4.73 -0.21
CA PRO A 84 22.91 3.60 0.26
C PRO A 84 23.00 3.39 1.78
N ASP A 85 24.08 3.85 2.42
CA ASP A 85 24.31 3.73 3.86
C ASP A 85 23.51 4.79 4.65
N GLY A 86 23.09 5.89 4.02
CA GLY A 86 22.19 6.91 4.62
C GLY A 86 20.78 6.40 4.93
N TRP A 87 20.45 5.19 4.46
CA TRP A 87 19.19 4.48 4.69
C TRP A 87 19.38 3.22 5.53
N ASP A 88 20.58 2.97 6.07
CA ASP A 88 20.86 1.74 6.81
C ASP A 88 20.07 1.73 8.12
N LEU A 89 19.10 0.81 8.20
CA LEU A 89 18.21 0.60 9.35
C LEU A 89 18.92 -0.20 10.47
N ASP A 90 20.20 -0.48 10.30
CA ASP A 90 21.01 -1.31 11.19
C ASP A 90 21.39 -0.60 12.51
N GLU A 91 21.31 0.72 12.58
CA GLU A 91 21.77 1.49 13.74
C GLU A 91 20.77 1.50 14.92
N GLY A 92 19.65 0.76 14.86
CA GLY A 92 18.63 0.78 15.92
C GLY A 92 17.68 -0.41 16.06
N GLY A 93 17.87 -1.51 15.32
CA GLY A 93 17.06 -2.73 15.47
C GLY A 93 17.84 -3.82 16.19
N ASP A 94 17.33 -4.26 17.35
CA ASP A 94 17.94 -5.31 18.17
C ASP A 94 18.36 -6.55 17.33
N GLU A 95 19.66 -6.83 17.29
CA GLU A 95 20.25 -8.06 16.73
C GLU A 95 19.84 -9.28 17.60
N ASP A 96 18.65 -9.81 17.41
CA ASP A 96 18.30 -11.17 17.83
C ASP A 96 18.63 -12.14 16.68
N GLY A 97 19.87 -12.64 16.70
CA GLY A 97 20.46 -13.44 15.62
C GLY A 97 20.13 -14.95 15.58
N ASP A 98 20.47 -15.51 14.41
CA ASP A 98 20.68 -16.93 14.04
C ASP A 98 19.39 -17.80 14.01
N GLU A 99 19.07 -18.57 12.96
CA GLU A 99 19.86 -19.66 12.37
C GLU A 99 19.58 -19.86 10.85
N GLY A 100 20.63 -20.22 10.11
CA GLY A 100 20.69 -20.19 8.65
C GLY A 100 20.05 -21.33 7.85
N TYR A 101 20.02 -21.09 6.53
CA TYR A 101 19.97 -22.11 5.49
C TYR A 101 20.90 -21.69 4.35
N GLU A 102 22.03 -22.40 4.27
CA GLU A 102 22.95 -22.40 3.13
C GLU A 102 22.36 -23.31 2.04
N GLU A 103 22.03 -22.78 0.86
CA GLU A 103 21.93 -23.56 -0.38
C GLU A 103 22.34 -22.64 -1.54
N GLY A 104 23.57 -22.83 -2.05
CA GLY A 104 24.11 -22.06 -3.14
C GLY A 104 23.66 -22.56 -4.51
N PHE A 105 23.40 -21.64 -5.44
CA PHE A 105 23.39 -21.95 -6.87
C PHE A 105 23.95 -20.77 -7.70
N GLY A 106 25.16 -21.00 -8.23
CA GLY A 106 25.68 -20.59 -9.54
C GLY A 106 25.29 -19.25 -10.14
N GLN A 107 26.24 -18.33 -10.11
CA GLN A 107 26.38 -17.18 -11.00
C GLN A 107 26.55 -17.62 -12.46
N ASP A 108 25.68 -17.15 -13.37
CA ASP A 108 26.06 -16.61 -14.68
C ASP A 108 24.91 -15.85 -15.37
N VAL A 109 25.28 -14.72 -15.98
CA VAL A 109 24.52 -13.52 -16.36
C VAL A 109 23.78 -13.68 -17.71
N ILE A 110 22.61 -13.03 -17.92
CA ILE A 110 22.28 -12.12 -19.06
C ILE A 110 20.88 -11.47 -18.85
N GLY A 111 20.91 -10.15 -18.63
CA GLY A 111 19.96 -9.11 -19.06
C GLY A 111 18.49 -9.42 -19.37
N GLY A 112 17.61 -8.86 -18.55
CA GLY A 112 16.22 -8.59 -18.89
C GLY A 112 15.62 -7.68 -17.82
N GLY A 113 15.62 -6.37 -18.05
CA GLY A 113 15.08 -5.39 -17.11
C GLY A 113 13.61 -5.68 -16.80
N ALA A 114 13.33 -5.95 -15.53
CA ALA A 114 11.97 -5.93 -15.04
C ALA A 114 11.50 -4.47 -14.98
N PRO A 115 10.31 -4.13 -15.50
CA PRO A 115 9.78 -2.78 -15.41
C PRO A 115 9.55 -2.43 -13.93
N GLY A 116 10.00 -1.24 -13.54
CA GLY A 116 9.89 -0.74 -12.18
C GLY A 116 8.46 -0.77 -11.67
N VAL A 117 8.30 -1.23 -10.43
CA VAL A 117 7.08 -1.06 -9.66
C VAL A 117 6.84 0.46 -9.53
N PRO A 118 5.70 1.01 -10.00
CA PRO A 118 5.43 2.41 -9.82
C PRO A 118 5.25 2.72 -8.33
N HIS A 119 6.07 3.63 -7.82
CA HIS A 119 5.90 4.29 -6.54
C HIS A 119 5.06 5.55 -6.74
N ASN A 120 4.25 5.90 -5.73
CA ASN A 120 3.43 7.10 -5.72
C ASN A 120 4.30 8.36 -5.92
N GLY A 121 4.04 9.16 -6.96
CA GLY A 121 4.69 10.47 -7.16
C GLY A 121 5.23 10.85 -8.55
N SER A 122 4.72 10.29 -9.65
CA SER A 122 5.13 10.72 -11.00
C SER A 122 4.52 12.09 -11.39
N GLU A 123 5.07 13.20 -10.90
CA GLU A 123 4.82 14.53 -11.48
C GLU A 123 5.66 14.72 -12.75
N ALA A 124 4.99 15.10 -13.84
CA ALA A 124 5.60 15.34 -15.13
C ALA A 124 6.22 16.75 -15.20
N ASP A 125 7.54 16.84 -15.12
CA ASP A 125 8.29 18.09 -15.20
C ASP A 125 8.29 18.67 -16.63
N GLY A 126 7.39 19.63 -16.89
CA GLY A 126 7.40 20.50 -18.07
C GLY A 126 8.11 21.82 -17.79
N ASN A 127 9.41 21.89 -18.10
CA ASN A 127 10.27 23.10 -18.10
C ASN A 127 9.62 24.34 -18.75
N GLY A 128 9.74 25.51 -18.11
CA GLY A 128 9.32 26.78 -18.73
C GLY A 128 9.58 28.08 -17.96
N GLY A 129 10.84 28.42 -17.67
CA GLY A 129 11.34 29.79 -17.81
C GLY A 129 11.06 30.83 -16.70
N THR A 130 12.10 31.09 -15.91
CA THR A 130 12.23 32.27 -15.04
C THR A 130 12.29 33.57 -15.83
N GLU A 131 11.39 34.54 -15.58
CA GLU A 131 11.65 35.96 -15.85
C GLU A 131 11.21 36.85 -14.67
N ARG A 132 12.22 37.27 -13.91
CA ARG A 132 12.19 38.36 -12.93
C ARG A 132 12.25 39.70 -13.69
N ARG A 133 11.35 40.65 -13.40
CA ARG A 133 11.66 42.10 -13.47
C ARG A 133 10.68 42.95 -12.66
N VAL A 134 11.29 43.66 -11.70
CA VAL A 134 10.99 44.95 -11.04
C VAL A 134 9.54 45.39 -10.77
#